data_AF-A0A7X8AJ07-F1
#
_entry.id   AF-A0A7X8AJ07-F1
#
_cell.length_a   1.000
_cell.length_b   1.000
_cell.length_c   1.000
_cell.angle_alpha   90.00
_cell.angle_beta   90.00
_cell.angle_gamma   90.00
#
_symmetry.space_group_name_H-M   'P 1'
#
loop_
_entity.id
_entity.type
_entity.pdbx_description
1 polymer ?
#
loop_
_entity_poly.entity_id
_entity_poly.type
_entity_poly.pdbx_seq_one_letter_code
_entity_poly.pdbx_strand_id
1 'polypeptide(L)'
;MAHYWKIKCPTCGAETISSAQEGTKAKCSHFNRFLPEESLVLYYNDLGEEMAVRLDSVGQICYSFSCPLCNEKIEACATEEALQYYVETSCTHFITLRKDKDDKASAVFVDSFGNVYPVEI
;
A
#
# COMPACT_ATOMS: atom_id res chain seq x y z
N MET A 1 -7.97 -11.53 -1.71
CA MET A 1 -7.75 -10.26 -2.45
C MET A 1 -6.37 -9.76 -2.10
N ALA A 2 -5.57 -9.33 -3.07
CA ALA A 2 -4.14 -9.11 -2.88
C ALA A 2 -3.84 -7.61 -2.70
N HIS A 3 -3.58 -7.19 -1.47
CA HIS A 3 -2.85 -5.97 -1.21
C HIS A 3 -1.37 -6.18 -1.55
N TYR A 4 -0.63 -5.08 -1.66
CA TYR A 4 0.82 -5.12 -1.80
C TYR A 4 1.46 -4.15 -0.82
N TRP A 5 2.72 -4.37 -0.50
CA TRP A 5 3.52 -3.50 0.34
C TRP A 5 4.34 -2.56 -0.53
N LYS A 6 4.27 -1.26 -0.23
CA LYS A 6 5.21 -0.25 -0.72
C LYS A 6 6.15 0.08 0.43
N ILE A 7 7.43 -0.23 0.26
CA ILE A 7 8.46 -0.11 1.29
C ILE A 7 9.52 0.87 0.82
N LYS A 8 9.73 1.95 1.57
CA LYS A 8 10.70 3.00 1.24
C LYS A 8 12.03 2.74 1.94
N CYS A 9 13.11 2.64 1.17
CA CYS A 9 14.45 2.52 1.73
C CYS A 9 14.79 3.75 2.57
N PRO A 10 15.21 3.60 3.84
CA PRO A 10 15.54 4.75 4.68
C PRO A 10 16.84 5.46 4.25
N THR A 11 17.73 4.77 3.53
CA THR A 11 19.03 5.32 3.11
C THR A 11 18.92 6.15 1.84
N CYS A 12 18.34 5.58 0.77
CA CYS A 12 18.28 6.23 -0.55
C CYS A 12 16.87 6.68 -0.98
N GLY A 13 15.84 6.36 -0.21
CA GLY A 13 14.45 6.72 -0.52
C GLY A 13 13.81 5.91 -1.65
N ALA A 14 14.52 4.97 -2.27
CA ALA A 14 13.99 4.12 -3.31
C ALA A 14 12.87 3.20 -2.79
N GLU A 15 11.88 2.93 -3.63
CA GLU A 15 10.73 2.10 -3.27
C GLU A 15 10.94 0.64 -3.70
N THR A 16 10.60 -0.27 -2.79
CA THR A 16 10.44 -1.70 -3.01
C THR A 16 8.97 -2.04 -2.95
N ILE A 17 8.47 -2.74 -3.97
CA ILE A 17 7.10 -3.25 -4.00
C ILE A 17 7.12 -4.74 -3.70
N SER A 18 6.32 -5.22 -2.74
CA SER A 18 6.17 -6.65 -2.45
C SER A 18 4.72 -7.08 -2.45
N SER A 19 4.38 -8.10 -3.23
CA SER A 19 3.03 -8.68 -3.24
C SER A 19 3.09 -10.20 -3.26
N ALA A 20 2.04 -10.86 -2.80
CA ALA A 20 1.93 -12.32 -2.85
C ALA A 20 1.91 -12.87 -4.30
N GLN A 21 1.51 -12.04 -5.27
CA GLN A 21 1.33 -12.44 -6.67
C GLN A 21 2.59 -12.22 -7.51
N GLU A 22 3.28 -11.10 -7.30
CA GLU A 22 4.42 -10.70 -8.13
C GLU A 22 5.78 -10.82 -7.42
N GLY A 23 5.78 -11.18 -6.14
CA GLY A 23 6.98 -11.23 -5.31
C GLY A 23 7.50 -9.84 -4.96
N THR A 24 8.77 -9.79 -4.53
CA THR A 24 9.45 -8.54 -4.12
C THR A 24 10.25 -7.95 -5.27
N LYS A 25 9.95 -6.71 -5.63
CA LYS A 25 10.58 -5.90 -6.68
C LYS A 25 11.33 -4.74 -6.02
N ALA A 26 12.57 -4.98 -5.60
CA ALA A 26 13.42 -3.96 -5.01
C ALA A 26 14.14 -3.13 -6.08
N LYS A 27 14.24 -1.82 -5.87
CA LYS A 27 14.90 -0.87 -6.78
C LYS A 27 16.20 -0.27 -6.24
N CYS A 28 16.71 -0.78 -5.13
CA CYS A 28 17.99 -0.35 -4.54
C CYS A 28 18.82 -1.54 -4.06
N SER A 29 20.13 -1.33 -3.99
CA SER A 29 21.10 -2.31 -3.47
C SER A 29 21.07 -2.44 -1.94
N HIS A 30 20.52 -1.44 -1.24
CA HIS A 30 20.38 -1.48 0.22
C HIS A 30 19.32 -2.49 0.65
N PHE A 31 18.34 -2.85 -0.18
CA PHE A 31 17.30 -3.79 0.22
C PHE A 31 17.84 -5.22 0.30
N ASN A 32 17.59 -5.91 1.41
CA ASN A 32 18.00 -7.29 1.63
C ASN A 32 16.77 -8.21 1.73
N ARG A 33 15.94 -8.02 2.76
CA ARG A 33 14.83 -8.94 3.04
C ARG A 33 13.61 -8.21 3.59
N PHE A 34 12.43 -8.73 3.28
CA PHE A 34 11.17 -8.30 3.86
C PHE A 34 10.55 -9.45 4.65
N LEU A 35 10.29 -9.21 5.95
CA LEU A 35 9.76 -10.17 6.91
C LEU A 35 8.48 -9.62 7.55
N PRO A 36 7.33 -9.69 6.83
CA PRO A 36 6.07 -9.12 7.33
C PRO A 36 5.59 -9.78 8.62
N GLU A 37 5.81 -11.08 8.79
CA GLU A 37 5.39 -11.82 10.01
C GLU A 37 6.12 -11.36 11.28
N GLU A 38 7.32 -10.80 11.11
CA GLU A 38 8.12 -10.22 12.20
C GLU A 38 7.95 -8.69 12.28
N SER A 39 7.13 -8.10 11.41
CA SER A 39 7.00 -6.64 11.23
C SER A 39 8.35 -5.94 10.99
N LEU A 40 9.24 -6.56 10.20
CA LEU A 40 10.60 -6.07 9.93
C LEU A 40 10.96 -6.03 8.44
N VAL A 41 11.87 -5.11 8.11
CA VAL A 41 12.58 -5.05 6.83
C VAL A 41 14.08 -4.96 7.09
N LEU A 42 14.86 -5.81 6.45
CA LEU A 42 16.32 -5.83 6.55
C LEU A 42 16.92 -5.06 5.37
N TYR A 43 17.88 -4.20 5.67
CA TYR A 43 18.67 -3.44 4.72
C TYR A 43 20.17 -3.65 4.95
N TYR A 44 21.00 -3.39 3.94
CA TYR A 44 22.43 -3.17 4.10
C TYR A 44 22.70 -1.67 4.15
N ASN A 45 23.56 -1.22 5.07
CA ASN A 45 24.08 0.14 5.08
C ASN A 45 25.23 0.30 4.07
N ASP A 46 25.80 1.51 3.98
CA ASP A 46 26.90 1.79 3.04
C ASP A 46 28.23 1.07 3.41
N LEU A 47 28.31 0.49 4.61
CA LEU A 47 29.43 -0.35 5.06
C LEU A 47 29.20 -1.83 4.78
N GLY A 48 28.04 -2.21 4.24
CA GLY A 48 27.65 -3.60 3.99
C GLY A 48 27.15 -4.34 5.23
N GLU A 49 26.88 -3.65 6.32
CA GLU A 49 26.32 -4.24 7.54
C GLU A 49 24.80 -4.33 7.44
N GLU A 50 24.24 -5.44 7.93
CA GLU A 50 22.80 -5.65 7.96
C GLU A 50 22.15 -4.82 9.08
N MET A 51 21.06 -4.14 8.74
CA MET A 51 20.27 -3.30 9.63
C MET A 51 18.80 -3.72 9.56
N ALA A 52 18.21 -4.01 10.72
CA ALA A 52 16.78 -4.25 10.84
C ALA A 52 16.03 -2.94 11.08
N VAL A 53 14.96 -2.72 10.32
CA VAL A 53 14.09 -1.55 10.40
C VAL A 53 12.66 -2.02 10.58
N ARG A 54 11.92 -1.37 11.48
CA ARG A 54 10.51 -1.70 11.70
C ARG A 54 9.67 -1.39 10.46
N LEU A 55 8.79 -2.31 10.12
CA LEU A 55 7.93 -2.20 8.94
C LEU A 55 7.01 -0.98 9.01
N ASP A 56 6.47 -0.65 10.18
CA ASP A 56 5.63 0.54 10.41
C ASP A 56 6.29 1.87 10.01
N SER A 57 7.62 1.90 10.03
CA SER A 57 8.43 3.12 9.82
C SER A 57 8.77 3.34 8.34
N VAL A 58 8.71 2.29 7.53
CA VAL A 58 9.15 2.32 6.12
C VAL A 58 8.15 1.72 5.15
N GLY A 59 7.17 0.95 5.63
CA GLY A 59 6.24 0.15 4.85
C GLY A 59 4.80 0.65 4.95
N GLN A 60 4.11 0.61 3.82
CA GLN A 60 2.69 0.87 3.71
C GLN A 60 2.01 -0.29 2.99
N ILE A 61 0.86 -0.71 3.49
CA ILE A 61 -0.07 -1.61 2.81
C ILE A 61 -0.84 -0.77 1.81
N CYS A 62 -0.79 -1.16 0.55
CA CYS A 62 -1.40 -0.47 -0.55
C CYS A 62 -2.39 -1.37 -1.30
N TYR A 63 -3.46 -0.73 -1.78
CA TYR A 63 -4.50 -1.32 -2.60
C TYR A 63 -4.54 -0.58 -3.93
N SER A 64 -4.70 -1.33 -5.02
CA SER A 64 -4.85 -0.79 -6.38
C SER A 64 -6.13 -1.33 -6.99
N PHE A 65 -7.06 -0.44 -7.32
CA PHE A 65 -8.38 -0.79 -7.87
C PHE A 65 -8.81 0.25 -8.89
N SER A 66 -9.83 -0.07 -9.69
CA SER A 66 -10.39 0.85 -10.68
C SER A 66 -11.75 1.38 -10.23
N CYS A 67 -12.02 2.65 -10.51
CA CYS A 67 -13.34 3.21 -10.34
C CYS A 67 -14.34 2.48 -11.26
N PRO A 68 -15.49 1.99 -10.75
CA PRO A 68 -16.46 1.28 -11.59
C PRO A 68 -17.18 2.18 -12.60
N LEU A 69 -17.10 3.52 -12.43
CA LEU A 69 -17.82 4.49 -13.26
C LEU A 69 -16.96 5.05 -14.40
N CYS A 70 -15.70 5.41 -14.12
CA CYS A 70 -14.79 5.98 -15.12
C CYS A 70 -13.57 5.12 -15.43
N ASN A 71 -13.43 3.96 -14.77
CA ASN A 71 -12.29 3.04 -14.90
C ASN A 71 -10.92 3.65 -14.57
N GLU A 72 -10.90 4.79 -13.90
CA GLU A 72 -9.66 5.40 -13.41
C GLU A 72 -9.04 4.54 -12.32
N LYS A 73 -7.72 4.37 -12.39
CA LYS A 73 -6.95 3.62 -11.41
C LYS A 73 -6.74 4.46 -10.14
N ILE A 74 -7.02 3.86 -9.00
CA ILE A 74 -6.91 4.47 -7.68
C ILE A 74 -5.91 3.65 -6.86
N GLU A 75 -5.00 4.36 -6.22
CA GLU A 75 -4.07 3.78 -5.25
C GLU A 75 -4.36 4.34 -3.86
N ALA A 76 -4.52 3.44 -2.89
CA ALA A 76 -4.76 3.79 -1.49
C ALA A 76 -3.75 3.04 -0.61
N CYS A 77 -2.98 3.77 0.18
CA CYS A 77 -1.92 3.24 1.04
C CYS A 77 -2.12 3.65 2.50
N ALA A 78 -1.81 2.75 3.43
CA ALA A 78 -1.83 3.01 4.88
C ALA A 78 -0.67 2.27 5.55
N THR A 79 -0.15 2.77 6.67
CA THR A 79 0.68 1.94 7.54
C THR A 79 -0.20 0.89 8.22
N GLU A 80 0.36 -0.24 8.62
CA GLU A 80 -0.40 -1.37 9.18
C GLU A 80 -1.26 -0.98 10.40
N GLU A 81 -0.74 -0.09 11.23
CA GLU A 81 -1.43 0.42 12.42
C GLU A 81 -2.39 1.59 12.14
N ALA A 82 -2.37 2.15 10.93
CA ALA A 82 -3.23 3.29 10.59
C ALA A 82 -4.66 2.85 10.29
N LEU A 83 -5.61 3.53 10.94
CA LEU A 83 -7.04 3.43 10.64
C LEU A 83 -7.46 4.29 9.43
N GLN A 84 -6.52 5.02 8.83
CA GLN A 84 -6.76 5.97 7.75
C GLN A 84 -5.82 5.69 6.58
N TYR A 85 -6.33 5.91 5.36
CA TYR A 85 -5.60 5.71 4.12
C TYR A 85 -5.23 7.05 3.50
N TYR A 86 -4.01 7.12 2.97
CA TYR A 86 -3.63 8.11 1.98
C TYR A 86 -4.07 7.62 0.61
N VAL A 87 -4.85 8.41 -0.10
CA VAL A 87 -5.39 8.05 -1.43
C VAL A 87 -4.88 9.05 -2.46
N GLU A 88 -4.28 8.54 -3.52
CA GLU A 88 -3.84 9.33 -4.67
C GLU A 88 -4.72 8.98 -5.88
N THR A 89 -5.58 9.92 -6.29
CA THR A 89 -6.47 9.76 -7.45
C THR A 89 -6.94 11.10 -8.01
N SER A 90 -7.21 11.16 -9.31
CA SER A 90 -7.95 12.24 -9.97
C SER A 90 -9.45 11.94 -10.14
N CYS A 91 -9.92 10.81 -9.60
CA CYS A 91 -11.28 10.33 -9.77
C CYS A 91 -12.25 11.14 -8.94
N THR A 92 -13.11 11.91 -9.61
CA THR A 92 -14.15 12.72 -8.96
C THR A 92 -15.26 11.88 -8.33
N HIS A 93 -15.38 10.61 -8.69
CA HIS A 93 -16.38 9.71 -8.12
C HIS A 93 -15.95 9.12 -6.78
N PHE A 94 -14.65 9.10 -6.47
CA PHE A 94 -14.14 8.50 -5.25
C PHE A 94 -14.45 9.37 -4.03
N ILE A 95 -15.08 8.80 -3.02
CA ILE A 95 -15.42 9.51 -1.78
C ILE A 95 -14.53 9.08 -0.63
N THR A 96 -14.44 7.78 -0.37
CA THR A 96 -13.71 7.27 0.80
C THR A 96 -13.41 5.79 0.69
N LEU A 97 -12.45 5.32 1.48
CA LEU A 97 -12.15 3.91 1.68
C LEU A 97 -12.42 3.55 3.15
N ARG A 98 -13.19 2.50 3.37
CA ARG A 98 -13.55 1.99 4.71
C ARG A 98 -12.92 0.63 4.92
N LYS A 99 -12.44 0.38 6.12
CA LYS A 99 -11.98 -0.93 6.56
C LYS A 99 -12.97 -1.46 7.59
N ASP A 100 -13.57 -2.62 7.30
CA ASP A 100 -14.45 -3.30 8.24
C ASP A 100 -13.65 -4.11 9.26
N LYS A 101 -14.33 -4.58 10.32
CA LYS A 101 -13.71 -5.32 11.43
C LYS A 101 -13.07 -6.65 11.02
N ASP A 102 -13.43 -7.18 9.84
CA ASP A 102 -12.87 -8.41 9.26
C ASP A 102 -11.72 -8.12 8.26
N ASP A 103 -11.06 -6.96 8.40
CA ASP A 103 -9.99 -6.47 7.51
C ASP A 103 -10.39 -6.28 6.03
N LYS A 104 -11.68 -6.36 5.71
CA LYS A 104 -12.20 -6.08 4.38
C LYS A 104 -12.15 -4.58 4.10
N ALA A 105 -11.52 -4.20 2.99
CA ALA A 105 -11.53 -2.83 2.49
C ALA A 105 -12.68 -2.65 1.50
N SER A 106 -13.42 -1.56 1.61
CA SER A 106 -14.47 -1.15 0.67
C SER A 106 -14.29 0.30 0.27
N ALA A 107 -14.21 0.58 -1.03
CA ALA A 107 -14.25 1.93 -1.56
C ALA A 107 -15.69 2.35 -1.86
N VAL A 108 -16.01 3.61 -1.57
CA VAL A 108 -17.32 4.20 -1.84
C VAL A 108 -17.17 5.21 -2.98
N PHE A 109 -17.98 5.01 -4.03
CA PHE A 109 -18.07 5.90 -5.16
C PHE A 109 -19.45 6.54 -5.26
N VAL A 110 -19.53 7.74 -5.85
CA VAL A 110 -20.80 8.44 -6.10
C VAL A 110 -20.83 8.94 -7.54
N ASP A 111 -21.98 8.77 -8.20
CA ASP A 111 -22.22 9.31 -9.55
C ASP A 111 -22.73 10.76 -9.53
N SER A 112 -22.93 11.36 -10.72
CA SER A 112 -23.45 12.73 -10.84
C SER A 112 -24.91 12.91 -10.37
N PHE A 113 -25.63 11.82 -10.12
CA PHE A 113 -27.01 11.82 -9.62
C PHE A 113 -27.09 11.56 -8.10
N GLY A 114 -25.95 11.31 -7.44
CA GLY A 114 -25.88 11.03 -6.01
C GLY A 114 -26.07 9.55 -5.65
N ASN A 115 -26.10 8.63 -6.63
CA ASN A 115 -26.18 7.20 -6.37
C ASN A 115 -24.84 6.69 -5.81
N VAL A 116 -24.90 5.88 -4.77
CA VAL A 116 -23.73 5.35 -4.06
C VAL A 116 -23.39 3.94 -4.55
N TYR A 117 -22.12 3.72 -4.88
CA TYR A 117 -21.57 2.46 -5.36
C TYR A 117 -20.44 1.98 -4.44
N PRO A 118 -20.71 1.08 -3.48
CA PRO A 118 -19.67 0.43 -2.71
C PRO A 118 -18.99 -0.66 -3.55
N VAL A 119 -17.66 -0.74 -3.47
CA VAL A 119 -16.84 -1.76 -4.14
C VAL A 119 -15.94 -2.39 -3.08
N GLU A 120 -16.06 -3.70 -2.88
CA GLU A 120 -15.10 -4.48 -2.07
C GLU A 120 -13.76 -4.58 -2.81
N ILE A 121 -12.65 -4.39 -2.08
CA ILE A 121 -11.27 -4.37 -2.60
C ILE A 121 -10.45 -5.51 -2.01
#